data_AF-A0A8E7NDT7-F1
#
_entry.id   AF-A0A8E7NDT7-F1
#
_cell.length_a   1.000
_cell.length_b   1.000
_cell.length_c   1.000
_cell.angle_alpha   90.00
_cell.angle_beta   90.00
_cell.angle_gamma   90.00
#
_symmetry.space_group_name_H-M   'P 1'
#
loop_
_entity.id
_entity.type
_entity.pdbx_description
1 polymer ?
#
loop_
_entity_poly.entity_id
_entity_poly.type
_entity_poly.pdbx_seq_one_letter_code
_entity_poly.pdbx_strand_id
1 'polypeptide(L)' 'MFVAETDPLMAVIDIAKREERKGRALAVSIRLEALATHITNKGLNGIEAAELLRREANRYENESQELH' A
#
# COMPACT_ATOMS: atom_id res chain seq x y z
N MET A 1 27.78 -25.70 17.82
CA MET A 1 26.64 -24.82 17.51
C MET A 1 26.65 -24.61 16.00
N PHE A 2 25.82 -25.34 15.27
CA PHE A 2 25.68 -25.11 13.82
C PHE A 2 24.83 -23.86 13.66
N VAL A 3 25.46 -22.76 13.23
CA VAL A 3 24.73 -21.62 12.70
C VAL A 3 24.16 -22.12 11.39
N ALA A 4 22.84 -22.29 11.33
CA ALA A 4 22.17 -22.58 10.07
C ALA A 4 22.49 -21.42 9.13
N GLU A 5 23.33 -21.69 8.13
CA GLU A 5 23.49 -20.81 6.97
C GLU A 5 22.08 -20.51 6.49
N THR A 6 21.71 -19.24 6.50
CA THR A 6 20.39 -18.83 6.02
C THR A 6 20.35 -19.27 4.56
N ASP A 7 19.47 -20.24 4.26
CA ASP A 7 19.33 -20.81 2.92
C ASP A 7 19.29 -19.66 1.90
N PRO A 8 20.19 -19.60 0.91
CA PRO A 8 20.23 -18.55 -0.09
C PRO A 8 18.85 -18.29 -0.74
N LEU A 9 18.01 -19.32 -0.84
CA LEU A 9 16.62 -19.18 -1.29
C LEU A 9 15.76 -18.36 -0.33
N MET A 10 15.90 -18.58 0.98
CA MET A 10 15.20 -17.80 2.01
C MET A 10 15.61 -16.32 1.98
N ALA A 11 16.90 -16.04 1.75
CA ALA A 11 17.37 -14.66 1.60
C ALA A 11 16.74 -13.95 0.39
N VAL A 12 16.61 -14.65 -0.75
CA VAL A 12 15.95 -14.11 -1.95
C VAL A 12 14.46 -13.86 -1.72
N ILE A 13 13.76 -14.79 -1.04
CA ILE A 13 12.34 -14.62 -0.67
C ILE A 13 12.14 -13.41 0.24
N ASP A 14 13.02 -13.21 1.22
CA ASP A 14 12.94 -12.07 2.13
C ASP A 14 13.17 -10.73 1.43
N ILE A 15 14.10 -10.69 0.46
CA ILE A 15 14.31 -9.51 -0.38
C ILE A 15 13.05 -9.23 -1.21
N ALA A 16 12.49 -10.25 -1.88
CA ALA A 16 11.29 -10.10 -2.69
C ALA A 16 10.11 -9.55 -1.88
N LYS A 17 9.86 -10.10 -0.68
CA LYS A 17 8.82 -9.61 0.24
C LYS A 17 9.06 -8.17 0.70
N ARG A 18 10.31 -7.75 0.89
CA ARG A 18 10.65 -6.38 1.27
C ARG A 18 10.39 -5.41 0.12
N GLU A 19 10.84 -5.74 -1.08
CA GLU A 19 10.63 -4.91 -2.26
C GLU A 19 9.15 -4.80 -2.62
N GLU A 20 8.39 -5.89 -2.49
CA GLU A 20 6.94 -5.87 -2.63
C GLU A 20 6.28 -4.90 -1.63
N ARG A 21 6.61 -4.99 -0.34
CA ARG A 21 6.07 -4.07 0.69
C ARG A 21 6.41 -2.62 0.39
N LYS A 22 7.63 -2.34 -0.05
CA LYS A 22 8.05 -0.99 -0.47
C LYS A 22 7.22 -0.51 -1.66
N GLY A 23 7.06 -1.34 -2.68
CA GLY A 23 6.26 -1.03 -3.87
C GLY A 23 4.81 -0.71 -3.52
N ARG A 24 4.20 -1.52 -2.65
CA ARG A 24 2.83 -1.27 -2.15
C ARG A 24 2.73 0.03 -1.36
N ALA A 25 3.66 0.30 -0.44
CA ALA A 25 3.68 1.54 0.32
C ALA A 25 3.81 2.78 -0.58
N LEU A 26 4.69 2.70 -1.59
CA LEU A 26 4.84 3.77 -2.58
C LEU A 26 3.54 3.99 -3.37
N ALA A 27 2.91 2.92 -3.87
CA ALA A 27 1.65 3.02 -4.61
C ALA A 27 0.54 3.67 -3.78
N VAL A 28 0.43 3.32 -2.50
CA VAL A 28 -0.51 3.95 -1.56
C VAL A 28 -0.20 5.44 -1.40
N SER A 29 1.06 5.81 -1.19
CA SER A 29 1.45 7.21 -1.01
C SER A 29 1.11 8.10 -2.22
N ILE A 30 1.36 7.60 -3.44
CA ILE A 30 1.04 8.33 -4.68
C ILE A 30 -0.46 8.57 -4.82
N ARG A 31 -1.27 7.55 -4.51
CA ARG A 31 -2.73 7.67 -4.57
C ARG A 31 -3.29 8.60 -3.49
N LEU A 32 -2.72 8.59 -2.28
CA LEU A 32 -3.11 9.55 -1.24
C LEU A 32 -2.83 11.00 -1.67
N GLU A 33 -1.69 11.26 -2.30
CA GLU A 33 -1.36 12.60 -2.84
C GLU A 33 -2.33 13.02 -3.95
N ALA A 34 -2.67 12.09 -4.86
CA ALA A 34 -3.66 12.34 -5.91
C ALA A 34 -5.05 12.63 -5.33
N LEU A 35 -5.45 11.93 -4.27
CA LEU A 35 -6.72 12.15 -3.58
C LEU A 35 -6.74 13.52 -2.90
N ALA A 36 -5.66 13.90 -2.21
CA ALA A 36 -5.53 15.22 -1.59
C ALA A 36 -5.63 16.33 -2.64
N THR A 37 -4.90 16.20 -3.74
CA THR A 37 -4.97 17.11 -4.89
C THR A 37 -6.41 17.22 -5.43
N HIS A 38 -7.11 16.09 -5.55
CA HIS A 38 -8.50 16.08 -6.01
C HIS A 38 -9.45 16.80 -5.05
N ILE A 39 -9.34 16.52 -3.74
CA ILE A 39 -10.12 17.17 -2.69
C ILE A 39 -9.94 18.69 -2.75
N THR A 40 -8.69 19.16 -2.83
CA THR A 40 -8.37 20.59 -2.91
C THR A 40 -8.88 21.22 -4.19
N ASN A 41 -8.62 20.61 -5.36
CA ASN A 41 -9.01 21.17 -6.65
C ASN A 41 -10.51 21.23 -6.87
N LYS A 42 -11.27 20.34 -6.22
CA LYS A 42 -12.74 20.32 -6.28
C LYS A 42 -13.40 21.10 -5.15
N GLY A 43 -12.64 21.59 -4.18
CA GLY A 43 -13.16 22.32 -3.03
C GLY A 43 -14.13 21.47 -2.21
N LEU A 44 -13.86 20.17 -2.08
CA LEU A 44 -14.76 19.24 -1.40
C LEU A 44 -14.89 19.59 0.07
N ASN A 45 -16.11 19.48 0.58
CA ASN A 45 -16.36 19.64 2.00
C ASN A 45 -15.94 18.38 2.79
N GLY A 46 -15.93 18.48 4.12
CA GLY A 46 -15.47 17.39 4.99
C GLY A 46 -16.23 16.08 4.81
N ILE A 47 -17.51 16.12 4.44
CA ILE A 47 -18.33 14.92 4.21
C ILE A 47 -17.90 14.24 2.91
N GLU A 48 -17.79 15.01 1.82
CA GLU A 48 -17.37 14.51 0.50
C GLU A 48 -15.95 13.94 0.53
N ALA A 49 -15.03 14.63 1.22
CA ALA A 49 -13.67 14.16 1.43
C ALA A 49 -13.65 12.83 2.22
N ALA A 50 -14.46 12.72 3.29
CA ALA A 50 -14.56 11.49 4.08
C ALA A 50 -15.14 10.31 3.27
N GLU A 51 -16.12 10.56 2.39
CA GLU A 51 -16.66 9.53 1.49
C GLU A 51 -15.64 9.06 0.45
N LEU A 52 -14.84 9.98 -0.12
CA LEU A 52 -13.74 9.62 -1.00
C LEU A 52 -12.69 8.79 -0.29
N LEU A 53 -12.27 9.19 0.92
CA LEU A 53 -11.30 8.45 1.73
C LEU A 53 -11.81 7.04 2.07
N ARG A 54 -13.09 6.88 2.40
CA ARG A 54 -13.69 5.56 2.67
C ARG A 54 -13.68 4.67 1.43
N ARG A 55 -14.02 5.21 0.25
CA ARG A 55 -13.94 4.46 -1.01
C ARG A 55 -12.51 4.01 -1.32
N GLU A 56 -11.55 4.91 -1.09
CA GLU A 56 -10.13 4.61 -1.29
C GLU A 56 -9.62 3.53 -0.32
N ALA A 57 -10.04 3.61 0.95
CA ALA A 57 -9.72 2.61 1.96
C ALA A 57 -10.30 1.23 1.61
N ASN A 58 -11.57 1.16 1.21
CA ASN A 58 -12.19 -0.09 0.76
C ASN A 58 -11.48 -0.68 -0.46
N ARG A 59 -10.98 0.16 -1.37
CA ARG A 59 -10.19 -0.33 -2.51
C ARG A 59 -8.90 -0.98 -2.04
N TYR A 60 -8.18 -0.38 -1.09
CA TYR A 60 -6.97 -1.00 -0.53
C TYR A 60 -7.25 -2.27 0.26
N GLU A 61 -8.37 -2.33 0.97
CA GLU A 61 -8.81 -3.55 1.65
C GLU A 61 -9.07 -4.67 0.64
N ASN A 62 -9.81 -4.39 -0.44
CA ASN A 62 -10.03 -5.36 -1.52
C ASN A 62 -8.72 -5.79 -2.19
N GLU A 63 -7.87 -4.82 -2.56
CA GLU A 63 -6.54 -5.10 -3.14
C GLU A 63 -5.71 -5.97 -2.18
N SER A 64 -5.83 -5.80 -0.85
CA SER A 64 -5.09 -6.61 0.13
C SER A 64 -5.55 -8.07 0.20
N GLN A 65 -6.81 -8.35 -0.13
CA GLN A 65 -7.42 -9.68 -0.08
C GLN A 65 -7.22 -10.47 -1.38
N GLU A 66 -6.98 -9.81 -2.52
CA GLU A 66 -6.74 -10.45 -3.82
C GLU A 66 -5.39 -11.18 -3.93
N LEU A 67 -4.53 -11.10 -2.91
CA LEU A 67 -3.18 -11.66 -2.89
C LEU A 67 -3.07 -13.03 -2.19
N HIS A 68 -4.16 -13.79 -2.16
CA HIS A 68 -4.24 -15.15 -1.60
C HIS A 68 -4.39 -16.18 -2.71
#